data_AF-A0A9W6FM13-F1
#
_entry.id   AF-A0A9W6FM13-F1
#
_cell.length_a   1.000
_cell.length_b   1.000
_cell.length_c   1.000
_cell.angle_alpha   90.00
_cell.angle_beta   90.00
_cell.angle_gamma   90.00
#
_symmetry.space_group_name_H-M   'P 1'
#
loop_
_entity.id
_entity.type
_entity.pdbx_description
1 polymer ?
#
loop_
_entity_poly.entity_id
_entity_poly.type
_entity_poly.pdbx_seq_one_letter_code
_entity_poly.pdbx_strand_id
1 'polypeptide(L)'
;MKRAGLFPFVLLLSFVVAPAMANSNLSSRIEDRIDQSDRTALLRKAADSHLRFLYAMYFAIKGCTEAAQEFSKSELLPSVTFAEAKRLLANADAAAREVGIDVDRVWLETVPMGQTVAEALKKDTLDAREQCQKTGRFIRLIVARLQSVLVELGGHPPIIEKDFQ
;
A
#
# COMPACT_ATOMS: atom_id res chain seq x y z
N MET A 1 -36.08 -83.10 17.86
CA MET A 1 -37.33 -82.94 17.07
C MET A 1 -37.04 -82.04 15.87
N LYS A 2 -37.43 -82.51 14.66
CA LYS A 2 -37.80 -81.83 13.39
C LYS A 2 -37.13 -80.46 13.06
N ARG A 3 -36.26 -80.34 12.05
CA ARG A 3 -36.38 -80.34 10.54
C ARG A 3 -36.75 -78.99 9.90
N ALA A 4 -36.07 -78.76 8.77
CA ALA A 4 -36.28 -77.79 7.67
C ALA A 4 -35.74 -76.38 7.94
N GLY A 5 -34.85 -75.77 7.14
CA GLY A 5 -34.42 -76.03 5.76
C GLY A 5 -35.26 -75.21 4.78
N LEU A 6 -34.74 -74.05 4.32
CA LEU A 6 -34.95 -73.44 3.00
C LEU A 6 -34.09 -72.16 2.86
N PHE A 7 -33.11 -72.17 1.95
CA PHE A 7 -32.56 -70.98 1.26
C PHE A 7 -33.51 -70.59 0.10
N PRO A 8 -33.31 -69.50 -0.68
CA PRO A 8 -32.31 -68.42 -0.60
C PRO A 8 -32.97 -67.01 -0.74
N PHE A 9 -32.22 -65.90 -0.60
CA PHE A 9 -32.26 -64.75 -1.52
C PHE A 9 -31.23 -63.67 -1.12
N VAL A 10 -30.21 -63.55 -1.97
CA VAL A 10 -29.47 -62.35 -2.39
C VAL A 10 -29.62 -61.08 -1.55
N LEU A 11 -28.53 -60.60 -0.96
CA LEU A 11 -28.22 -59.16 -0.88
C LEU A 11 -26.71 -58.96 -0.82
N LEU A 12 -26.14 -58.81 -2.01
CA LEU A 12 -24.85 -58.15 -2.26
C LEU A 12 -24.96 -56.69 -1.77
N LEU A 13 -24.35 -56.37 -0.64
CA LEU A 13 -24.00 -54.98 -0.32
C LEU A 13 -22.62 -54.71 -0.90
N SER A 14 -22.63 -54.36 -2.20
CA SER A 14 -21.51 -53.78 -2.90
C SER A 14 -21.07 -52.51 -2.19
N PHE A 15 -19.75 -52.41 -1.96
CA PHE A 15 -19.06 -51.17 -1.70
C PHE A 15 -19.47 -50.11 -2.72
N VAL A 16 -20.18 -49.07 -2.28
CA VAL A 16 -20.28 -47.82 -3.04
C VAL A 16 -19.17 -46.91 -2.53
N VAL A 17 -17.97 -47.09 -3.06
CA VAL A 17 -16.99 -46.00 -3.09
C VAL A 17 -17.52 -45.00 -4.10
N ALA A 18 -18.18 -43.95 -3.61
CA ALA A 18 -18.49 -42.81 -4.44
C ALA A 18 -17.16 -42.16 -4.92
N PRO A 19 -17.02 -41.82 -6.20
CA PRO A 19 -15.81 -41.16 -6.67
C PRO A 19 -15.75 -39.75 -6.07
N ALA A 20 -14.77 -39.53 -5.18
CA ALA A 20 -14.34 -38.21 -4.75
C ALA A 20 -13.64 -37.49 -5.91
N MET A 21 -14.41 -37.01 -6.90
CA MET A 21 -13.89 -36.30 -8.08
C MET A 21 -14.49 -34.90 -8.24
N ALA A 22 -15.14 -34.35 -7.20
CA ALA A 22 -15.71 -33.00 -7.21
C ALA A 22 -15.04 -32.01 -6.24
N ASN A 23 -14.01 -32.40 -5.47
CA ASN A 23 -13.56 -31.62 -4.30
C ASN A 23 -12.17 -30.95 -4.42
N SER A 24 -11.35 -31.30 -5.41
CA SER A 24 -10.04 -30.66 -5.61
C SER A 24 -10.15 -29.26 -6.23
N ASN A 25 -11.11 -29.05 -7.13
CA ASN A 25 -11.36 -27.75 -7.78
C ASN A 25 -12.02 -26.72 -6.85
N LEU A 26 -12.72 -27.16 -5.80
CA LEU A 26 -13.33 -26.24 -4.84
C LEU A 26 -12.32 -25.85 -3.75
N SER A 27 -11.52 -26.81 -3.25
CA SER A 27 -10.46 -26.52 -2.28
C SER A 27 -9.41 -25.57 -2.85
N SER A 28 -8.92 -25.82 -4.07
CA SER A 28 -7.96 -24.93 -4.74
C SER A 28 -8.52 -23.52 -4.97
N ARG A 29 -9.78 -23.41 -5.42
CA ARG A 29 -10.44 -22.10 -5.59
C ARG A 29 -10.69 -21.35 -4.27
N ILE A 30 -10.78 -22.07 -3.14
CA ILE A 30 -10.92 -21.45 -1.82
C ILE A 30 -9.55 -20.99 -1.31
N GLU A 31 -8.53 -21.85 -1.41
CA GLU A 31 -7.14 -21.52 -1.05
C GLU A 31 -6.62 -20.32 -1.88
N ASP A 32 -6.84 -20.30 -3.20
CA ASP A 32 -6.46 -19.19 -4.07
C ASP A 32 -7.18 -17.88 -3.71
N ARG A 33 -8.45 -17.95 -3.28
CA ARG A 33 -9.21 -16.76 -2.85
C ARG A 33 -8.72 -16.22 -1.51
N ILE A 34 -8.36 -17.11 -0.58
CA ILE A 34 -7.82 -16.73 0.73
C ILE A 34 -6.45 -16.08 0.53
N ASP A 35 -5.56 -16.69 -0.26
CA ASP A 35 -4.24 -16.15 -0.57
C ASP A 35 -4.33 -14.77 -1.26
N GLN A 36 -5.24 -14.63 -2.24
CA GLN A 36 -5.46 -13.36 -2.91
C GLN A 36 -6.07 -12.28 -1.99
N SER A 37 -6.96 -12.66 -1.07
CA SER A 37 -7.54 -11.76 -0.07
C SER A 37 -6.47 -11.26 0.89
N ASP A 38 -5.64 -12.17 1.40
CA ASP A 38 -4.55 -11.84 2.33
C ASP A 38 -3.49 -10.96 1.64
N ARG A 39 -3.13 -11.27 0.40
CA ARG A 39 -2.25 -10.43 -0.42
C ARG A 39 -2.84 -9.03 -0.62
N THR A 40 -4.12 -8.92 -0.95
CA THR A 40 -4.79 -7.62 -1.16
C THR A 40 -4.79 -6.80 0.14
N ALA A 41 -5.04 -7.42 1.29
CA ALA A 41 -4.98 -6.76 2.59
C ALA A 41 -3.56 -6.24 2.91
N LEU A 42 -2.52 -7.05 2.64
CA LEU A 42 -1.12 -6.65 2.82
C LEU A 42 -0.74 -5.47 1.92
N LEU A 43 -1.13 -5.50 0.64
CA LEU A 43 -0.88 -4.41 -0.30
C LEU A 43 -1.57 -3.11 0.14
N ARG A 44 -2.83 -3.18 0.60
CA ARG A 44 -3.53 -2.00 1.13
C ARG A 44 -2.83 -1.42 2.37
N LYS A 45 -2.35 -2.27 3.26
CA LYS A 45 -1.56 -1.85 4.43
C LYS A 45 -0.24 -1.19 4.03
N ALA A 46 0.42 -1.72 3.00
CA ALA A 46 1.64 -1.12 2.45
C ALA A 46 1.36 0.25 1.81
N ALA A 47 0.27 0.38 1.04
CA ALA A 47 -0.16 1.65 0.46
C ALA A 47 -0.46 2.71 1.53
N ASP A 48 -1.20 2.34 2.59
CA ASP A 48 -1.47 3.20 3.75
C ASP A 48 -0.17 3.69 4.40
N SER A 49 0.77 2.78 4.68
CA SER A 49 2.07 3.12 5.26
C SER A 49 2.89 4.05 4.35
N HIS A 50 2.89 3.81 3.04
CA HIS A 50 3.61 4.64 2.08
C HIS A 50 2.99 6.03 1.94
N LEU A 51 1.66 6.15 1.96
CA LEU A 51 0.97 7.44 1.98
C LEU A 51 1.30 8.26 3.23
N ARG A 52 1.30 7.64 4.42
CA ARG A 52 1.72 8.33 5.65
C ARG A 52 3.13 8.88 5.55
N PHE A 53 4.05 8.08 5.02
CA PHE A 53 5.43 8.51 4.86
C PHE A 53 5.55 9.61 3.79
N LEU A 54 4.79 9.53 2.70
CA LEU A 54 4.70 10.59 1.70
C LEU A 54 4.19 11.90 2.31
N TYR A 55 3.12 11.87 3.12
CA TYR A 55 2.63 13.06 3.84
C TYR A 55 3.68 13.66 4.77
N ALA A 56 4.40 12.83 5.53
CA ALA A 56 5.49 13.30 6.37
C ALA A 56 6.60 13.99 5.55
N MET A 57 6.97 13.42 4.39
CA MET A 57 7.96 14.02 3.50
C MET A 57 7.46 15.32 2.86
N TYR A 58 6.19 15.40 2.50
CA TYR A 58 5.57 16.64 2.02
C TYR A 58 5.71 17.78 3.04
N PHE A 59 5.39 17.51 4.30
CA PHE A 59 5.56 18.49 5.37
C PHE A 59 7.03 18.82 5.65
N ALA A 60 7.93 17.85 5.58
CA ALA A 60 9.36 18.11 5.70
C ALA A 60 9.86 19.06 4.59
N ILE A 61 9.43 18.87 3.34
CA ILE A 61 9.76 19.78 2.23
C ILE A 61 9.20 21.18 2.48
N LYS A 62 7.95 21.27 2.99
CA LYS A 62 7.36 22.55 3.39
C LYS A 62 8.22 23.25 4.43
N GLY A 63 8.56 22.57 5.53
CA GLY A 63 9.39 23.12 6.61
C GLY A 63 10.77 23.57 6.12
N CYS A 64 11.45 22.77 5.30
CA CYS A 64 12.73 23.13 4.70
C CYS A 64 12.63 24.33 3.75
N THR A 65 11.55 24.44 2.97
CA THR A 65 11.30 25.57 2.08
C THR A 65 11.06 26.85 2.88
N GLU A 66 10.28 26.77 3.96
CA GLU A 66 10.07 27.90 4.88
C GLU A 66 11.38 28.30 5.58
N ALA A 67 12.17 27.34 6.07
CA ALA A 67 13.46 27.60 6.71
C ALA A 67 14.45 28.29 5.76
N ALA A 68 14.50 27.86 4.50
CA ALA A 68 15.34 28.49 3.49
C ALA A 68 14.98 29.96 3.27
N GLN A 69 13.68 30.30 3.31
CA GLN A 69 13.19 31.67 3.20
C GLN A 69 13.48 32.47 4.48
N GLU A 70 13.17 31.91 5.64
CA GLU A 70 13.32 32.54 6.95
C GLU A 70 14.79 32.89 7.25
N PHE A 71 15.72 31.97 6.96
CA PHE A 71 17.15 32.18 7.19
C PHE A 71 17.92 32.69 5.97
N SER A 72 17.25 32.89 4.82
CA SER A 72 17.88 33.27 3.55
C SER A 72 19.02 32.33 3.13
N LYS A 73 18.81 31.02 3.30
CA LYS A 73 19.83 29.97 3.09
C LYS A 73 19.36 28.93 2.08
N SER A 74 19.92 28.99 0.87
CA SER A 74 19.59 28.05 -0.22
C SER A 74 20.00 26.59 0.07
N GLU A 75 20.98 26.38 0.95
CA GLU A 75 21.44 25.06 1.41
C GLU A 75 20.38 24.25 2.17
N LEU A 76 19.31 24.90 2.64
CA LEU A 76 18.12 24.27 3.24
C LEU A 76 17.09 23.84 2.18
N LEU A 77 17.24 24.23 0.92
CA LEU A 77 16.31 23.83 -0.14
C LEU A 77 16.47 22.34 -0.47
N PRO A 78 15.38 21.55 -0.42
CA PRO A 78 15.41 20.17 -0.90
C PRO A 78 15.62 20.08 -2.41
N SER A 79 16.03 18.91 -2.90
CA SER A 79 16.16 18.62 -4.35
C SER A 79 14.81 18.47 -5.09
N VAL A 80 13.70 18.61 -4.38
CA VAL A 80 12.33 18.63 -4.88
C VAL A 80 11.71 19.93 -4.41
N THR A 81 11.14 20.70 -5.34
CA THR A 81 10.49 21.97 -4.97
C THR A 81 9.20 21.71 -4.21
N PHE A 82 8.75 22.68 -3.41
CA PHE A 82 7.45 22.56 -2.75
C PHE A 82 6.28 22.44 -3.75
N ALA A 83 6.39 23.06 -4.93
CA ALA A 83 5.41 22.90 -6.00
C ALA A 83 5.38 21.47 -6.57
N GLU A 84 6.56 20.88 -6.83
CA GLU A 84 6.68 19.49 -7.26
C GLU A 84 6.13 18.52 -6.19
N ALA A 85 6.44 18.74 -4.91
CA ALA A 85 5.91 17.95 -3.81
C ALA A 85 4.37 18.01 -3.74
N LYS A 86 3.77 19.19 -3.93
CA LYS A 86 2.30 19.34 -4.00
C LYS A 86 1.68 18.54 -5.14
N ARG A 87 2.29 18.58 -6.33
CA ARG A 87 1.82 17.81 -7.50
C ARG A 87 1.92 16.31 -7.25
N LEU A 88 3.07 15.83 -6.76
CA LEU A 88 3.26 14.42 -6.42
C LEU A 88 2.23 13.94 -5.39
N LEU A 89 1.92 14.79 -4.40
CA LEU A 89 0.91 14.49 -3.39
C LEU A 89 -0.49 14.35 -4.01
N ALA A 90 -0.91 15.33 -4.80
CA ALA A 90 -2.22 15.31 -5.44
C ALA A 90 -2.40 14.07 -6.34
N ASN A 91 -1.37 13.72 -7.10
CA ASN A 91 -1.42 12.53 -7.97
C ASN A 91 -1.43 11.23 -7.15
N ALA A 92 -0.69 11.17 -6.03
CA ALA A 92 -0.70 10.03 -5.12
C ALA A 92 -2.07 9.81 -4.47
N ASP A 93 -2.71 10.89 -4.02
CA ASP A 93 -4.05 10.83 -3.41
C ASP A 93 -5.08 10.35 -4.43
N ALA A 94 -5.03 10.87 -5.66
CA ALA A 94 -5.92 10.44 -6.74
C ALA A 94 -5.74 8.95 -7.06
N ALA A 95 -4.50 8.49 -7.23
CA ALA A 95 -4.18 7.08 -7.52
C ALA A 95 -4.59 6.15 -6.38
N ALA A 96 -4.40 6.58 -5.12
CA ALA A 96 -4.77 5.79 -3.94
C ALA A 96 -6.28 5.68 -3.75
N ARG A 97 -7.03 6.77 -4.00
CA ARG A 97 -8.50 6.76 -3.96
C ARG A 97 -9.09 5.78 -4.98
N GLU A 98 -8.50 5.67 -6.17
CA GLU A 98 -8.97 4.77 -7.23
C GLU A 98 -9.01 3.31 -6.79
N VAL A 99 -8.01 2.87 -6.01
CA VAL A 99 -7.93 1.49 -5.50
C VAL A 99 -8.60 1.31 -4.12
N GLY A 100 -9.38 2.29 -3.68
CA GLY A 100 -10.20 2.24 -2.48
C GLY A 100 -9.46 2.52 -1.17
N ILE A 101 -8.31 3.21 -1.20
CA ILE A 101 -7.65 3.69 0.02
C ILE A 101 -8.37 4.94 0.54
N ASP A 102 -8.68 4.95 1.84
CA ASP A 102 -9.24 6.11 2.53
C ASP A 102 -8.15 7.15 2.83
N VAL A 103 -7.81 7.95 1.81
CA VAL A 103 -6.73 8.93 1.92
C VAL A 103 -7.04 10.06 2.88
N ASP A 104 -8.32 10.40 3.10
CA ASP A 104 -8.76 11.46 4.02
C ASP A 104 -8.47 11.07 5.45
N ARG A 105 -8.80 9.82 5.84
CA ARG A 105 -8.43 9.29 7.15
C ARG A 105 -6.91 9.27 7.33
N VAL A 106 -6.16 8.78 6.34
CA VAL A 106 -4.68 8.72 6.44
C VAL A 106 -4.09 10.12 6.58
N TRP A 107 -4.63 11.11 5.86
CA TRP A 107 -4.23 12.50 5.96
C TRP A 107 -4.49 13.05 7.36
N LEU A 108 -5.73 12.95 7.85
CA LEU A 108 -6.12 13.47 9.17
C LEU A 108 -5.28 12.88 10.30
N GLU A 109 -4.97 11.58 10.24
CA GLU A 109 -4.13 10.91 11.23
C GLU A 109 -2.65 11.34 11.16
N THR A 110 -2.17 11.81 10.00
CA THR A 110 -0.75 12.09 9.77
C THR A 110 -0.40 13.58 9.88
N VAL A 111 -1.33 14.49 9.57
CA VAL A 111 -1.09 15.94 9.58
C VAL A 111 -0.44 16.46 10.87
N PRO A 112 -0.90 16.09 12.09
CA PRO A 112 -0.28 16.60 13.31
C PRO A 112 1.21 16.24 13.43
N MET A 113 1.55 15.00 13.07
CA MET A 113 2.93 14.52 13.04
C MET A 113 3.73 15.21 11.93
N GLY A 114 3.15 15.38 10.74
CA GLY A 114 3.77 16.10 9.63
C GLY A 114 4.11 17.54 9.99
N GLN A 115 3.18 18.27 10.62
CA GLN A 115 3.43 19.63 11.11
C GLN A 115 4.59 19.67 12.12
N THR A 116 4.64 18.69 13.03
CA THR A 116 5.74 18.57 14.00
C THR A 116 7.09 18.37 13.31
N VAL A 117 7.14 17.52 12.27
CA VAL A 117 8.34 17.31 11.46
C VAL A 117 8.76 18.58 10.74
N ALA A 118 7.80 19.31 10.15
CA ALA A 118 8.09 20.57 9.46
C ALA A 118 8.73 21.60 10.40
N GLU A 119 8.13 21.81 11.58
CA GLU A 119 8.65 22.76 12.57
C GLU A 119 10.01 22.31 13.14
N ALA A 120 10.22 21.00 13.33
CA ALA A 120 11.50 20.48 13.81
C ALA A 120 12.67 20.77 12.85
N LEU A 121 12.39 20.88 11.55
CA LEU A 121 13.37 21.15 10.48
C LEU A 121 13.66 22.64 10.26
N LYS A 122 12.87 23.55 10.85
CA LYS A 122 13.06 25.00 10.76
C LYS A 122 14.16 25.48 11.72
N LYS A 123 15.38 25.01 11.49
CA LYS A 123 16.56 25.32 12.29
C LYS A 123 17.75 25.59 11.39
N ASP A 124 18.57 26.56 11.76
CA ASP A 124 19.84 26.83 11.08
C ASP A 124 20.98 26.00 11.69
N THR A 125 20.92 24.68 11.49
CA THR A 125 21.96 23.73 11.93
C THR A 125 22.43 22.86 10.77
N LEU A 126 23.65 22.30 10.88
CA LEU A 126 24.17 21.37 9.87
C LEU A 126 23.27 20.13 9.72
N ASP A 127 22.73 19.60 10.82
CA ASP A 127 21.81 18.46 10.81
C ASP A 127 20.52 18.77 10.04
N ALA A 128 19.91 19.94 10.26
CA ALA A 128 18.71 20.36 9.53
C ALA A 128 18.98 20.48 8.02
N ARG A 129 20.14 21.03 7.62
CA ARG A 129 20.55 21.11 6.21
C ARG A 129 20.69 19.72 5.59
N GLU A 130 21.37 18.80 6.27
CA GLU A 130 21.49 17.43 5.79
C GLU A 130 20.13 16.74 5.65
N GLN A 131 19.25 16.90 6.64
CA GLN A 131 17.90 16.33 6.60
C GLN A 131 17.10 16.92 5.43
N CYS A 132 17.12 18.24 5.23
CA CYS A 132 16.45 18.89 4.11
C CYS A 132 16.93 18.39 2.74
N GLN A 133 18.24 18.22 2.57
CA GLN A 133 18.79 17.65 1.33
C GLN A 133 18.39 16.18 1.12
N LYS A 134 18.32 15.38 2.20
CA LYS A 134 17.89 13.97 2.14
C LYS A 134 16.39 13.83 1.82
N THR A 135 15.54 14.72 2.34
CA THR A 135 14.08 14.68 2.15
C THR A 135 13.67 14.65 0.68
N GLY A 136 14.29 15.45 -0.18
CA GLY A 136 13.99 15.45 -1.62
C GLY A 136 14.29 14.12 -2.33
N ARG A 137 15.23 13.32 -1.83
CA ARG A 137 15.46 11.95 -2.33
C ARG A 137 14.42 10.98 -1.81
N PHE A 138 14.03 11.10 -0.54
CA PHE A 138 13.06 10.21 0.08
C PHE A 138 11.66 10.34 -0.52
N ILE A 139 11.23 11.56 -0.88
CA ILE A 139 9.91 11.73 -1.51
C ILE A 139 9.82 11.01 -2.87
N ARG A 140 10.87 11.06 -3.70
CA ARG A 140 10.90 10.34 -4.98
C ARG A 140 10.86 8.83 -4.78
N LEU A 141 11.64 8.33 -3.82
CA LEU A 141 11.68 6.91 -3.48
C LEU A 141 10.31 6.40 -2.98
N ILE A 142 9.66 7.13 -2.07
CA ILE A 142 8.38 6.69 -1.52
C ILE A 142 7.27 6.77 -2.57
N VAL A 143 7.28 7.78 -3.45
CA VAL A 143 6.34 7.85 -4.57
C VAL A 143 6.49 6.64 -5.49
N ALA A 144 7.72 6.24 -5.84
CA ALA A 144 7.94 5.06 -6.69
C ALA A 144 7.46 3.75 -6.03
N ARG A 145 7.69 3.61 -4.71
CA ARG A 145 7.19 2.47 -3.93
C ARG A 145 5.66 2.45 -3.86
N LEU A 146 5.05 3.60 -3.58
CA LEU A 146 3.60 3.75 -3.58
C LEU A 146 3.01 3.41 -4.95
N GLN A 147 3.55 3.96 -6.04
CA GLN A 147 3.15 3.64 -7.41
C GLN A 147 3.13 2.14 -7.66
N SER A 148 4.20 1.43 -7.26
CA SER A 148 4.32 -0.01 -7.48
C SER A 148 3.21 -0.78 -6.75
N VAL A 149 2.97 -0.44 -5.47
CA VAL A 149 1.92 -1.07 -4.67
C VAL A 149 0.52 -0.76 -5.22
N LEU A 150 0.27 0.48 -5.66
CA LEU A 150 -1.03 0.87 -6.22
C LEU A 150 -1.29 0.17 -7.56
N VAL A 151 -0.28 -0.01 -8.41
CA VAL A 151 -0.40 -0.78 -9.65
C VAL A 151 -0.74 -2.24 -9.36
N GLU A 152 -0.12 -2.85 -8.35
CA GLU A 152 -0.48 -4.21 -7.91
C GLU A 152 -1.90 -4.32 -7.35
N LEU A 153 -2.45 -3.23 -6.81
CA LEU A 153 -3.85 -3.12 -6.39
C LEU A 153 -4.82 -2.83 -7.56
N GLY A 154 -4.31 -2.72 -8.79
CA GLY A 154 -5.10 -2.44 -9.99
C GLY A 154 -5.30 -0.94 -10.28
N GLY A 155 -4.45 -0.07 -9.74
CA GLY A 155 -4.48 1.37 -10.02
C GLY A 155 -3.77 1.71 -11.33
N HIS A 156 -4.34 2.65 -12.08
CA HIS A 156 -3.87 3.06 -13.40
C HIS A 156 -3.16 4.44 -13.45
N PRO A 157 -3.53 5.44 -12.61
CA PRO A 157 -2.94 6.77 -12.71
C PRO A 157 -1.45 6.76 -12.37
N PRO A 158 -0.62 7.41 -13.21
CA PRO A 158 0.76 7.67 -12.84
C PRO A 158 0.83 8.78 -11.80
N ILE A 159 1.50 8.51 -10.68
CA ILE A 159 1.92 9.53 -9.71
C ILE A 159 3.06 10.35 -10.31
N ILE A 160 4.03 9.65 -10.91
CA ILE A 160 5.15 10.24 -11.63
C ILE A 160 4.74 10.35 -13.11
N GLU A 161 4.51 11.57 -13.57
CA GLU A 161 4.32 11.86 -14.99
C GLU A 161 5.57 11.46 -15.76
N LYS A 162 5.39 10.62 -16.79
CA LYS A 162 6.46 10.26 -17.72
C LYS A 162 6.61 11.35 -18.76
N ASP A 163 7.80 11.89 -18.90
CA ASP A 163 8.22 12.86 -19.91
C ASP A 163 8.79 12.15 -21.15
N PHE A 164 8.00 11.23 -21.74
CA PHE A 164 8.31 10.75 -23.09
C PHE A 164 7.66 11.71 -24.09
N GLN A 165 8.36 12.80 -24.42
CA GLN A 165 8.15 13.53 -25.67
C GLN A 165 8.85 12.81 -26.81
#